data_AF-A0A160VKK1-F1
#
_entry.id   AF-A0A160VKK1-F1
#
_cell.length_a   1.000
_cell.length_b   1.000
_cell.length_c   1.000
_cell.angle_alpha   90.00
_cell.angle_beta   90.00
_cell.angle_gamma   90.00
#
_symmetry.space_group_name_H-M   'P 1'
#
loop_
_entity.id
_entity.type
_entity.pdbx_description
1 polymer ?
#
loop_
_entity_poly.entity_id
_entity_poly.type
_entity_poly.pdbx_seq_one_letter_code
_entity_poly.pdbx_strand_id
1 'polypeptide(L)'
;MSDMDLDSDGILWAAATSDPGDDGPFESGIYKIGKFQKQNHKMEFFIANSFPKQFVFQRNKVEAFTIAGNKKVFATDDENLGAAINISINGK
;
A
#
# COMPACT_ATOMS: atom_id res chain seq x y z
N MET A 1 -8.35 -7.82 -2.33
CA MET A 1 -7.04 -7.83 -3.05
C MET A 1 -6.00 -6.99 -2.32
N SER A 2 -4.71 -7.23 -2.55
CA SER A 2 -3.57 -6.58 -1.89
C SER A 2 -2.40 -6.46 -2.85
N ASP A 3 -1.67 -5.36 -2.82
CA ASP A 3 -0.52 -5.10 -3.69
C ASP A 3 0.64 -4.49 -2.88
N MET A 4 1.86 -4.49 -3.42
CA MET A 4 3.06 -4.01 -2.75
C MET A 4 4.03 -3.34 -3.73
N ASP A 5 4.72 -2.30 -3.29
CA ASP A 5 5.74 -1.62 -4.10
C ASP A 5 6.90 -1.13 -3.22
N LEU A 6 8.05 -0.90 -3.85
CA LEU A 6 9.28 -0.44 -3.23
C LEU A 6 9.53 1.03 -3.57
N ASP A 7 9.79 1.86 -2.55
CA ASP A 7 10.26 3.23 -2.82
C ASP A 7 11.77 3.28 -3.09
N SER A 8 12.24 4.45 -3.52
CA SER A 8 13.65 4.70 -3.81
C SER A 8 14.58 4.57 -2.60
N ASP A 9 14.03 4.62 -1.38
CA ASP A 9 14.79 4.43 -0.14
C ASP A 9 14.84 2.95 0.27
N GLY A 10 14.27 2.05 -0.54
CA GLY A 10 14.18 0.62 -0.31
C GLY A 10 13.10 0.24 0.69
N ILE A 11 12.20 1.16 1.07
CA ILE A 11 11.08 0.82 1.95
C ILE A 11 10.06 0.00 1.16
N LEU A 12 9.70 -1.15 1.71
CA LEU A 12 8.59 -1.94 1.22
C LEU A 12 7.29 -1.39 1.79
N TRP A 13 6.39 -1.03 0.88
CA TRP A 13 5.03 -0.60 1.19
C TRP A 13 4.06 -1.69 0.73
N ALA A 14 3.00 -1.93 1.51
CA ALA A 14 1.98 -2.90 1.15
C ALA A 14 0.57 -2.37 1.45
N ALA A 15 -0.36 -2.70 0.57
CA ALA A 15 -1.78 -2.60 0.81
C ALA A 15 -2.30 -3.89 1.45
N ALA A 16 -3.16 -3.78 2.45
CA ALA A 16 -3.92 -4.90 2.98
C ALA A 16 -5.39 -4.51 3.07
N THR A 17 -6.25 -5.41 2.59
CA THR A 17 -7.68 -5.17 2.45
C THR A 17 -8.45 -6.19 3.26
N SER A 18 -9.36 -5.72 4.11
CA SER A 18 -10.38 -6.56 4.74
C SER A 18 -11.50 -6.80 3.74
N ASP A 19 -11.72 -8.07 3.42
CA ASP A 19 -12.62 -8.52 2.38
C ASP A 19 -13.49 -9.66 2.94
N PRO A 20 -14.58 -9.34 3.66
CA PRO A 20 -15.39 -10.33 4.36
C PRO A 20 -16.37 -11.08 3.45
N GLY A 21 -16.52 -10.68 2.19
CA GLY A 21 -17.48 -11.22 1.23
C GLY A 21 -17.65 -10.29 0.03
N ASP A 22 -18.49 -10.69 -0.93
CA ASP A 22 -18.51 -10.10 -2.28
C ASP A 22 -19.09 -8.67 -2.35
N ASP A 23 -19.90 -8.25 -1.39
CA ASP A 23 -20.60 -6.95 -1.41
C ASP A 23 -20.00 -5.88 -0.48
N GLY A 24 -18.91 -6.20 0.22
CA GLY A 24 -18.28 -5.30 1.20
C GLY A 24 -19.06 -5.16 2.52
N PRO A 25 -18.72 -4.16 3.36
CA PRO A 25 -17.79 -3.08 3.09
C PRO A 25 -16.33 -3.54 3.07
N PHE A 26 -15.55 -2.97 2.17
CA PHE A 26 -14.12 -3.19 2.09
C PHE A 26 -13.35 -2.08 2.79
N GLU A 27 -12.41 -2.44 3.65
CA GLU A 27 -11.47 -1.49 4.23
C GLU A 27 -10.05 -1.84 3.80
N SER A 28 -9.34 -0.87 3.23
CA SER A 28 -7.94 -1.03 2.87
C SER A 28 -7.04 -0.11 3.70
N GLY A 29 -5.95 -0.67 4.20
CA GLY A 29 -4.87 0.07 4.83
C GLY A 29 -3.59 -0.02 4.01
N ILE A 30 -2.82 1.05 3.97
CA ILE A 30 -1.47 1.08 3.38
C ILE A 30 -0.45 1.19 4.50
N TYR A 31 0.60 0.36 4.45
CA TYR A 31 1.57 0.20 5.52
C TYR A 31 3.00 0.26 4.99
N LYS A 32 3.92 0.74 5.82
CA LYS A 32 5.35 0.49 5.65
C LYS A 32 5.68 -0.83 6.36
N ILE A 33 6.21 -1.80 5.63
CA ILE A 33 6.49 -3.14 6.16
C ILE A 33 7.93 -3.27 6.64
N GLY A 34 8.86 -2.63 5.95
CA GLY A 34 10.28 -2.74 6.28
C GLY A 34 11.15 -2.12 5.22
N LYS A 35 12.45 -2.38 5.28
CA LYS A 35 13.44 -1.80 4.37
C LYS A 35 14.37 -2.88 3.84
N PHE A 36 14.54 -2.92 2.52
CA PHE A 36 15.66 -3.61 1.89
C PHE A 36 16.92 -2.75 1.96
N GLN A 37 18.02 -3.34 2.40
CA GLN A 37 19.31 -2.67 2.45
C GLN A 37 20.44 -3.67 2.14
N LYS A 38 21.41 -3.22 1.35
CA LYS A 38 22.60 -4.02 1.05
C LYS A 38 23.60 -3.92 2.21
N GLN A 39 23.93 -5.05 2.82
CA GLN A 39 24.98 -5.17 3.84
C GLN A 39 25.96 -6.27 3.45
N ASN A 40 27.27 -6.01 3.54
CA ASN A 40 28.31 -7.01 3.25
C ASN A 40 28.11 -7.76 1.93
N HIS A 41 27.76 -7.04 0.86
CA HIS A 41 27.45 -7.58 -0.47
C HIS A 41 26.20 -8.48 -0.57
N LYS A 42 25.39 -8.57 0.49
CA LYS A 42 24.12 -9.29 0.53
C LYS A 42 22.95 -8.30 0.64
N MET A 43 21.80 -8.69 0.11
CA MET A 43 20.55 -7.95 0.34
C MET A 43 19.91 -8.47 1.62
N GLU A 44 19.60 -7.57 2.54
CA GLU A 44 18.92 -7.88 3.80
C GLU A 44 17.60 -7.11 3.88
N PHE A 45 16.58 -7.72 4.50
CA PHE A 45 15.29 -7.09 4.74
C PHE A 45 15.10 -6.87 6.24
N PHE A 46 14.94 -5.60 6.63
CA PHE A 46 14.69 -5.17 7.99
C PHE A 46 13.20 -4.91 8.16
N ILE A 47 12.50 -5.82 8.83
CA ILE A 47 11.08 -5.65 9.14
C ILE A 47 10.90 -4.49 10.15
N ALA A 48 9.86 -3.69 9.96
CA ALA A 48 9.49 -2.65 10.90
C ALA A 48 8.97 -3.27 12.22
N ASN A 49 9.23 -2.60 13.35
CA ASN A 49 8.74 -3.04 14.66
C ASN A 49 7.23 -2.79 14.85
N SER A 50 6.63 -1.96 14.00
CA SER A 50 5.19 -1.65 14.01
C SER A 50 4.71 -1.26 12.62
N PHE A 51 3.41 -1.44 12.37
CA PHE A 51 2.77 -1.19 11.09
C PHE A 51 1.59 -0.22 11.24
N PRO A 52 1.82 1.05 11.60
CA PRO A 52 0.73 2.03 11.64
C PRO A 52 0.18 2.26 10.24
N LYS A 53 -1.16 2.32 10.11
CA LYS A 53 -1.84 2.67 8.86
C LYS A 53 -1.37 4.06 8.40
N GLN A 54 -0.77 4.14 7.21
CA GLN A 54 -0.31 5.38 6.60
C GLN A 54 -1.42 6.03 5.77
N PHE A 55 -2.22 5.21 5.09
CA PHE A 55 -3.42 5.61 4.37
C PHE A 55 -4.54 4.62 4.68
N VAL A 56 -5.78 5.10 4.66
CA VAL A 56 -6.98 4.29 4.93
C VAL A 56 -8.04 4.60 3.89
N PHE A 57 -8.57 3.56 3.27
CA PHE A 57 -9.73 3.60 2.39
C PHE A 57 -10.87 2.86 3.08
N GLN A 58 -11.89 3.59 3.55
CA GLN A 58 -12.93 3.04 4.43
C GLN A 58 -13.99 2.20 3.72
N ARG A 59 -14.10 2.31 2.39
CA ARG A 59 -15.15 1.66 1.61
C ARG A 59 -14.65 1.02 0.31
N ASN A 60 -13.35 1.07 0.06
CA ASN A 60 -12.78 0.60 -1.19
C ASN A 60 -11.66 -0.37 -0.93
N LYS A 61 -11.59 -1.40 -1.78
CA LYS A 61 -10.41 -2.25 -1.93
C LYS A 61 -9.32 -1.45 -2.62
N VAL A 62 -8.08 -1.59 -2.18
CA VAL A 62 -6.91 -1.20 -2.99
C VAL A 62 -6.46 -2.43 -3.75
N GLU A 63 -6.59 -2.39 -5.06
CA GLU A 63 -6.33 -3.54 -5.94
C GLU A 63 -5.02 -3.42 -6.71
N ALA A 64 -4.52 -2.19 -6.87
CA ALA A 64 -3.16 -1.93 -7.32
C ALA A 64 -2.59 -0.73 -6.58
N PHE A 65 -1.29 -0.75 -6.32
CA PHE A 65 -0.57 0.31 -5.63
C PHE A 65 0.82 0.46 -6.22
N THR A 66 1.20 1.69 -6.56
CA THR A 66 2.55 1.98 -7.02
C THR A 66 3.10 3.29 -6.49
N ILE A 67 4.42 3.37 -6.40
CA ILE A 67 5.19 4.53 -6.01
C ILE A 67 5.84 5.13 -7.27
N ALA A 68 5.22 6.17 -7.80
CA ALA A 68 5.70 6.89 -8.97
C ALA A 68 6.50 8.13 -8.54
N GLY A 69 7.79 7.95 -8.30
CA GLY A 69 8.67 8.99 -7.78
C GLY A 69 8.28 9.40 -6.36
N ASN A 70 7.86 10.64 -6.14
CA ASN A 70 7.39 11.11 -4.83
C ASN A 70 5.88 10.89 -4.59
N LYS A 71 5.18 10.25 -5.54
CA LYS A 71 3.73 10.04 -5.50
C LYS A 71 3.40 8.60 -5.14
N LYS A 72 2.32 8.43 -4.38
CA LYS A 72 1.67 7.15 -4.12
C LYS A 72 0.40 7.14 -4.96
N VAL A 73 0.25 6.14 -5.81
CA VAL A 73 -0.89 5.97 -6.71
C VAL A 73 -1.61 4.70 -6.28
N PHE A 74 -2.92 4.82 -6.06
CA PHE A 74 -3.78 3.72 -5.63
C PHE A 74 -4.87 3.53 -6.65
N ALA A 75 -5.02 2.32 -7.17
CA ALA A 75 -6.22 1.90 -7.88
C ALA A 75 -7.17 1.26 -6.88
N THR A 76 -8.35 1.85 -6.75
CA THR A 76 -9.36 1.44 -5.79
C THR A 76 -10.60 0.93 -6.48
N ASP A 77 -11.24 -0.07 -5.90
CA ASP A 77 -12.54 -0.58 -6.36
C ASP A 77 -13.56 -0.63 -5.21
N ASP A 78 -14.81 -0.31 -5.52
CA ASP A 78 -15.97 -0.33 -4.62
C ASP A 78 -16.86 -1.57 -4.82
N GLU A 79 -16.55 -2.42 -5.81
CA GLU A 79 -17.37 -3.52 -6.36
C GLU A 79 -18.68 -3.04 -7.03
N ASN A 80 -19.41 -2.13 -6.39
CA ASN A 80 -20.75 -1.71 -6.82
C ASN A 80 -20.74 -0.42 -7.65
N LEU A 81 -19.86 0.52 -7.29
CA LEU A 81 -19.78 1.85 -7.92
C LEU A 81 -18.63 1.97 -8.93
N GLY A 82 -17.82 0.91 -9.07
CA GLY A 82 -16.68 0.82 -9.98
C GLY A 82 -15.37 1.35 -9.41
N ALA A 83 -14.39 1.51 -10.29
CA ALA A 83 -13.00 1.79 -9.92
C ALA A 83 -12.61 3.27 -10.02
N ALA A 84 -11.61 3.66 -9.23
CA ALA A 84 -11.03 5.01 -9.22
C ALA A 84 -9.50 4.97 -9.06
N ILE A 85 -8.83 6.05 -9.51
CA ILE A 85 -7.41 6.29 -9.26
C ILE A 85 -7.26 7.43 -8.26
N ASN A 86 -6.61 7.14 -7.14
CA ASN A 86 -6.27 8.12 -6.12
C ASN A 86 -4.76 8.39 -6.13
N ILE A 87 -4.36 9.66 -6.04
CA ILE A 87 -2.95 10.06 -6.04
C ILE A 87 -2.67 10.89 -4.79
N SER A 88 -1.77 10.38 -3.94
CA SER A 88 -1.18 11.16 -2.86
C SER A 88 0.22 11.60 -3.27
N ILE A 89 0.42 12.91 -3.39
CA ILE A 89 1.75 13.50 -3.41
C ILE A 89 2.13 13.65 -1.95
N ASN A 90 3.35 13.28 -1.54
CA ASN A 90 3.84 13.60 -0.20
C ASN A 90 3.58 15.09 0.10
N GLY A 91 2.51 15.36 0.83
CA GLY A 91 2.22 16.65 1.41
C GLY A 91 3.05 16.76 2.68
N LYS A 92 3.68 17.91 2.87
CA LYS A 92 3.77 18.43 4.23
C LYS A 92 2.37 18.51 4.83
#